data_AF-W1N9E9-F1
#
_entry.id   AF-W1N9E9-F1
#
_cell.length_a   1.000
_cell.length_b   1.000
_cell.length_c   1.000
_cell.angle_alpha   90.00
_cell.angle_beta   90.00
_cell.angle_gamma   90.00
#
_symmetry.space_group_name_H-M   'P 1'
#
loop_
_entity.id
_entity.type
_entity.pdbx_description
1 polymer ?
#
loop_
_entity_poly.entity_id
_entity_poly.type
_entity_poly.pdbx_seq_one_letter_code
_entity_poly.pdbx_strand_id
1 'polypeptide(L)' 'MMIAELIDGADFRERLVALGVRIPDDACPETCARMARLKARETGVPGLAELVQELMDKSDVLLPSVHRAIQDHLSSLPD' A
#
# COMPACT_ATOMS: atom_id res chain seq x y z
N MET A 1 10.35 -6.19 -25.43
CA MET A 1 10.50 -6.17 -23.97
C MET A 1 9.25 -5.50 -23.42
N MET A 2 8.37 -6.24 -22.74
CA MET A 2 7.30 -5.59 -21.98
C MET A 2 7.95 -5.10 -20.68
N ILE A 3 8.11 -3.79 -20.53
CA ILE A 3 8.27 -3.19 -19.22
C ILE A 3 6.86 -3.20 -18.63
N ALA A 4 6.47 -4.34 -18.05
CA ALA A 4 5.37 -4.32 -17.09
C ALA A 4 5.91 -3.49 -15.93
N GLU A 5 5.38 -2.29 -15.72
CA GLU A 5 5.71 -1.44 -14.59
C GLU A 5 5.21 -2.16 -13.32
N LEU A 6 6.04 -3.07 -12.81
CA LEU A 6 5.75 -3.89 -11.65
C LEU A 6 5.76 -2.99 -10.42
N ILE A 7 4.66 -2.98 -9.69
CA ILE A 7 4.53 -2.27 -8.42
C ILE A 7 5.18 -3.14 -7.34
N ASP A 8 6.38 -2.75 -6.94
CA ASP A 8 7.13 -3.38 -5.86
C ASP A 8 6.90 -2.68 -4.50
N GLY A 9 7.60 -3.15 -3.47
CA GLY A 9 7.46 -2.61 -2.12
C GLY A 9 7.88 -1.15 -1.99
N ALA A 10 8.85 -0.70 -2.78
CA ALA A 10 9.30 0.68 -2.80
C ALA A 10 8.25 1.60 -3.43
N ASP A 11 7.69 1.22 -4.58
CA ASP A 11 6.61 1.98 -5.23
C ASP A 11 5.38 2.09 -4.29
N PHE A 12 4.99 0.99 -3.66
CA PHE A 12 3.92 0.99 -2.66
C PHE A 12 4.22 1.92 -1.47
N ARG A 13 5.46 1.89 -0.95
CA ARG A 13 5.91 2.76 0.12
C ARG A 13 5.83 4.23 -0.30
N GLU A 14 6.33 4.58 -1.47
CA GLU A 14 6.32 5.95 -1.98
C GLU A 14 4.90 6.50 -2.11
N ARG A 15 3.95 5.70 -2.62
CA ARG A 15 2.53 6.09 -2.69
C ARG A 15 1.94 6.35 -1.30
N LEU A 16 2.24 5.51 -0.31
CA LEU A 16 1.78 5.72 1.07
C LEU A 16 2.43 6.97 1.71
N VAL A 17 3.71 7.22 1.44
CA VAL A 17 4.41 8.42 1.90
C VAL A 17 3.81 9.68 1.27
N ALA A 18 3.40 9.62 0.00
CA ALA A 18 2.70 10.71 -0.68
C ALA A 18 1.34 11.04 -0.05
N LEU A 19 0.63 10.05 0.50
CA LEU A 19 -0.56 10.24 1.33
C LEU A 19 -0.25 10.77 2.74
N GLY A 20 1.02 10.99 3.05
CA GLY A 20 1.50 11.50 4.33
C GLY A 20 1.78 10.42 5.37
N VAL A 21 1.74 9.13 5.04
CA VAL A 21 2.14 8.05 5.97
C VAL A 21 3.66 8.06 6.13
N ARG A 22 4.16 8.21 7.37
CA ARG A 22 5.61 8.12 7.61
C ARG A 22 6.02 6.66 7.69
N ILE A 23 6.76 6.21 6.70
CA ILE A 23 7.27 4.84 6.60
C ILE A 23 8.79 4.91 6.45
N PRO A 24 9.56 4.10 7.19
CA PRO A 24 11.02 4.06 7.04
C PRO A 24 11.43 3.48 5.69
N ASP A 25 12.62 3.85 5.22
CA ASP A 25 13.09 3.44 3.89
C ASP A 25 13.30 1.92 3.80
N ASP A 26 13.78 1.28 4.86
CA ASP A 26 14.00 -0.17 4.92
C ASP A 26 12.73 -0.99 5.23
N ALA A 27 11.54 -0.37 5.16
CA ALA A 27 10.29 -1.05 5.49
C ALA A 27 9.88 -2.08 4.44
N CYS A 28 9.64 -3.31 4.90
CA CYS A 28 8.95 -4.33 4.10
C CYS A 28 7.50 -3.92 3.79
N PRO A 29 6.90 -4.40 2.69
CA PRO A 29 5.53 -4.08 2.30
C PRO A 29 4.49 -4.38 3.39
N GLU A 30 4.69 -5.43 4.18
CA GLU A 30 3.86 -5.72 5.37
C GLU A 30 3.92 -4.59 6.40
N THR A 31 5.12 -4.11 6.71
CA THR A 31 5.30 -2.99 7.65
C THR A 31 4.68 -1.71 7.09
N CYS A 32 4.85 -1.45 5.80
CA CYS A 32 4.22 -0.32 5.11
C CYS A 32 2.69 -0.34 5.29
N ALA A 33 2.06 -1.47 4.94
CA ALA A 33 0.61 -1.63 5.02
C ALA A 33 0.11 -1.54 6.48
N ARG A 34 0.82 -2.14 7.43
CA ARG A 34 0.50 -2.06 8.85
C ARG A 34 0.56 -0.63 9.38
N MET A 35 1.60 0.12 9.04
CA MET A 35 1.75 1.52 9.47
C MET A 35 0.69 2.43 8.85
N ALA A 36 0.38 2.23 7.56
CA ALA A 36 -0.71 2.93 6.90
C ALA A 36 -2.06 2.69 7.58
N ARG A 37 -2.36 1.43 7.92
CA ARG A 37 -3.58 1.06 8.65
C ARG A 37 -3.65 1.71 10.03
N LEU A 38 -2.55 1.66 10.79
CA LEU A 38 -2.48 2.28 12.13
C LEU A 38 -2.77 3.77 12.03
N LYS A 39 -2.09 4.47 11.12
CA LYS A 39 -2.31 5.90 10.91
C LYS A 39 -3.75 6.20 10.46
N ALA A 40 -4.32 5.40 9.57
CA ALA A 40 -5.71 5.56 9.14
C ALA A 40 -6.70 5.38 10.29
N ARG A 41 -6.42 4.49 11.25
CA ARG A 41 -7.23 4.34 12.46
C ARG A 41 -7.04 5.45 13.48
N GLU A 42 -5.84 5.98 13.60
CA GLU A 42 -5.52 7.02 14.59
C GLU A 42 -5.99 8.40 14.16
N THR A 43 -5.71 8.79 12.91
CA THR A 43 -5.97 10.16 12.42
C THR A 43 -6.79 10.21 11.14
N GLY A 44 -7.04 9.06 10.51
CA GLY A 44 -7.47 9.01 9.11
C GLY A 44 -6.31 9.26 8.15
N VAL A 45 -6.37 8.62 6.99
CA VAL A 45 -5.49 8.90 5.84
C VAL A 45 -6.42 9.06 4.64
N PRO A 46 -6.80 10.30 4.28
CA PRO A 46 -7.66 10.53 3.12
C PRO A 46 -6.95 10.01 1.86
N GLY A 47 -7.68 9.31 0.99
CA GLY A 47 -7.13 8.68 -0.21
C GLY A 47 -6.47 7.32 0.00
N LEU A 48 -6.36 6.81 1.23
CA LEU A 48 -5.80 5.46 1.46
C LEU A 48 -6.70 4.36 0.90
N ALA A 49 -8.01 4.46 1.09
CA ALA A 49 -8.97 3.49 0.57
C ALA A 49 -8.96 3.49 -0.97
N GLU A 50 -8.95 4.67 -1.59
CA GLU A 50 -8.85 4.84 -3.05
C GLU A 50 -7.54 4.23 -3.59
N LEU A 51 -6.41 4.54 -2.96
CA LEU A 51 -5.11 3.95 -3.33
C LEU A 51 -5.14 2.42 -3.23
N VAL A 52 -5.72 1.86 -2.16
CA VAL A 52 -5.85 0.41 -1.98
C VAL A 52 -6.70 -0.20 -3.09
N GLN A 53 -7.83 0.41 -3.44
CA GLN A 53 -8.67 -0.04 -4.54
C GLN A 53 -7.91 0.01 -5.87
N GLU A 54 -7.21 1.10 -6.18
CA GLU A 54 -6.39 1.20 -7.39
C GLU A 54 -5.27 0.15 -7.46
N LEU A 55 -4.64 -0.16 -6.34
CA LEU A 55 -3.61 -1.20 -6.27
C LEU A 55 -4.21 -2.60 -6.45
N MET A 56 -5.41 -2.85 -5.90
CA MET A 56 -6.10 -4.12 -6.09
C MET A 56 -6.64 -4.27 -7.51
N ASP A 57 -7.04 -3.20 -8.19
CA ASP A 57 -7.39 -3.22 -9.62
C ASP A 57 -6.16 -3.55 -10.48
N LYS A 58 -4.99 -3.05 -10.07
CA LYS A 58 -3.69 -3.29 -10.71
C LYS A 58 -2.98 -4.55 -10.19
N SER A 59 -3.73 -5.55 -9.70
CA SER A 59 -3.15 -6.78 -9.14
C SER A 59 -2.25 -7.54 -10.13
N ASP A 60 -2.51 -7.46 -11.43
CA ASP A 60 -1.69 -8.07 -12.49
C ASP A 60 -0.25 -7.52 -12.57
N VAL A 61 -0.02 -6.29 -12.10
CA VAL A 61 1.31 -5.66 -12.05
C VAL A 61 1.84 -5.51 -10.64
N LEU A 62 1.10 -5.95 -9.61
CA LEU A 62 1.58 -5.91 -8.23
C LEU A 62 2.48 -7.11 -7.92
N LEU A 63 3.57 -6.88 -7.19
CA LEU A 63 4.30 -7.99 -6.60
C LEU A 63 3.42 -8.75 -5.60
N PRO A 64 3.52 -10.09 -5.57
CA PRO A 64 2.69 -10.92 -4.69
C PRO A 64 2.88 -10.57 -3.21
N SER A 65 4.08 -10.15 -2.81
CA SER A 65 4.37 -9.69 -1.44
C SER A 65 3.59 -8.42 -1.07
N VAL A 66 3.47 -7.47 -2.00
CA VAL A 66 2.69 -6.23 -1.80
C VAL A 66 1.20 -6.56 -1.77
N HIS A 67 0.73 -7.37 -2.71
CA HIS A 67 -0.66 -7.79 -2.79
C HIS A 67 -1.10 -8.52 -1.51
N ARG A 68 -0.23 -9.37 -0.96
CA ARG A 68 -0.50 -10.05 0.32
C ARG A 68 -0.55 -9.08 1.49
N ALA A 69 0.38 -8.12 1.57
CA ALA A 69 0.41 -7.13 2.64
C ALA A 69 -0.83 -6.23 2.65
N ILE A 70 -1.27 -5.78 1.47
CA ILE A 70 -2.52 -5.03 1.32
C ILE A 70 -3.70 -5.90 1.78
N GLN A 71 -3.74 -7.16 1.33
CA GLN A 71 -4.84 -8.04 1.68
C GLN A 71 -4.96 -8.28 3.20
N ASP A 72 -3.84 -8.49 3.87
CA ASP A 72 -3.79 -8.84 5.30
C ASP A 72 -4.10 -7.63 6.21
N HIS A 73 -3.68 -6.44 5.80
CA HIS A 73 -3.71 -5.26 6.68
C HIS A 73 -4.70 -4.17 6.25
N LEU A 74 -4.99 -4.04 4.95
CA LEU A 74 -5.77 -2.93 4.41
C LEU A 74 -7.16 -3.32 3.89
N SER A 75 -7.43 -4.60 3.57
CA SER A 75 -8.78 -5.07 3.16
C SER A 75 -9.87 -4.91 4.23
N SER A 76 -9.48 -4.66 5.48
CA SER A 76 -10.39 -4.48 6.61
C SER A 76 -10.68 -3.00 6.90
N LEU A 77 -10.23 -2.06 6.04
CA LEU A 77 -10.61 -0.67 6.17
C LEU A 77 -12.11 -0.51 5.85
N PRO A 78 -12.90 0.12 6.73
CA PRO A 78 -14.28 0.47 6.39
C PRO A 78 -14.29 1.53 5.28
N ASP A 79 -15.24 1.40 4.35
CA ASP A 79 -15.54 2.35 3.27
C ASP A 79 -15.81 3.77 3.83
#